data_AF-A0A5K1BT55-F1
#
_entry.id   AF-A0A5K1BT55-F1
#
_cell.length_a   1.000
_cell.length_b   1.000
_cell.length_c   1.000
_cell.angle_alpha   90.00
_cell.angle_beta   90.00
_cell.angle_gamma   90.00
#
_symmetry.space_group_name_H-M   'P 1'
#
loop_
_entity.id
_entity.type
_entity.pdbx_description
1 polymer ?
#
loop_
_entity_poly.entity_id
_entity_poly.type
_entity_poly.pdbx_seq_one_letter_code
_entity_poly.pdbx_strand_id
1 'polypeptide(L)'
;MPLSRGTAVVGYVVLLGLHLAANMEVTENIPKGIQVDWEAILTPNLSSFIDSINSWLWPSIQINTSWRDYPDVLGAFTTTGSVIAGLSNYE
;
A
#
# COMPACT_ATOMS: atom_id res chain seq x y z
N MET A 1 17.67 5.12 4.07
CA MET A 1 16.52 5.16 3.15
C MET A 1 17.01 4.93 1.70
N PRO A 2 16.45 3.98 0.93
CA PRO A 2 16.93 3.58 -0.41
C PRO A 2 16.78 4.62 -1.54
N LEU A 3 15.78 5.50 -1.49
CA LEU A 3 15.56 6.55 -2.49
C LEU A 3 15.88 7.92 -1.90
N SER A 4 16.40 8.83 -2.73
CA SER A 4 16.68 10.22 -2.37
C SER A 4 15.42 11.01 -1.98
N ARG A 5 14.24 10.61 -2.50
CA ARG A 5 12.93 11.14 -2.10
C ARG A 5 11.87 10.03 -2.20
N GLY A 6 10.91 10.04 -1.29
CA GLY A 6 9.71 9.18 -1.39
C GLY A 6 9.86 7.74 -0.88
N THR A 7 10.98 7.41 -0.22
CA THR A 7 11.17 6.06 0.38
C THR A 7 9.98 5.63 1.25
N ALA A 8 9.46 6.52 2.10
CA ALA A 8 8.34 6.22 2.99
C ALA A 8 7.07 5.83 2.22
N VAL A 9 6.71 6.62 1.21
CA VAL A 9 5.53 6.36 0.36
C VAL A 9 5.71 5.07 -0.42
N VAL A 10 6.89 4.84 -1.02
CA VAL A 10 7.16 3.61 -1.77
C VAL A 10 7.07 2.38 -0.87
N GLY A 11 7.67 2.43 0.33
CA GLY A 11 7.59 1.33 1.30
C GLY A 11 6.15 1.05 1.72
N TYR A 12 5.37 2.10 1.98
CA TYR A 12 3.96 1.95 2.35
C TYR A 12 3.10 1.39 1.21
N VAL A 13 3.27 1.87 -0.02
CA VAL A 13 2.56 1.37 -1.21
C VAL A 13 2.89 -0.11 -1.47
N VAL A 14 4.14 -0.51 -1.30
CA VAL A 14 4.53 -1.93 -1.42
C VAL A 14 3.84 -2.78 -0.36
N LEU A 15 3.74 -2.30 0.89
CA LEU A 15 3.04 -2.99 1.96
C LEU A 15 1.53 -3.13 1.66
N LEU A 16 0.89 -2.08 1.14
CA LEU A 16 -0.50 -2.15 0.69
C LEU A 16 -0.66 -3.15 -0.47
N GLY A 17 0.27 -3.18 -1.42
CA GLY A 17 0.26 -4.13 -2.53
C GLY A 17 0.38 -5.59 -2.08
N LEU A 18 1.19 -5.86 -1.04
CA LEU A 18 1.30 -7.19 -0.42
C LEU A 18 -0.02 -7.64 0.21
N HIS A 19 -0.71 -6.74 0.91
CA HIS A 19 -2.05 -7.02 1.47
C HIS A 19 -3.06 -7.26 0.36
N LEU A 20 -3.07 -6.40 -0.67
CA LEU A 20 -3.97 -6.54 -1.81
C LEU A 20 -3.77 -7.87 -2.54
N ALA A 21 -2.52 -8.32 -2.73
CA ALA A 21 -2.19 -9.63 -3.31
C ALA A 21 -2.73 -10.81 -2.47
N ALA A 22 -2.89 -10.61 -1.16
CA ALA A 22 -3.51 -11.57 -0.25
C ALA A 22 -5.05 -11.45 -0.17
N ASN A 23 -5.68 -10.62 -1.01
CA ASN A 23 -7.11 -10.24 -0.95
C ASN A 23 -7.49 -9.47 0.32
N MET A 24 -6.52 -8.82 0.95
CA MET A 24 -6.72 -7.96 2.12
C MET A 24 -6.70 -6.50 1.67
N GLU A 25 -7.84 -5.83 1.76
CA GLU A 25 -7.97 -4.40 1.54
C GLU A 25 -7.76 -3.64 2.85
N VAL A 26 -6.90 -2.63 2.84
CA VAL A 26 -6.76 -1.68 3.95
C VAL A 26 -7.71 -0.51 3.69
N THR A 27 -8.78 -0.40 4.49
CA THR A 27 -9.89 0.53 4.22
C THR A 27 -9.80 1.86 4.96
N GLU A 28 -9.03 1.92 6.06
CA GLU A 28 -8.88 3.14 6.83
C GLU A 28 -7.56 3.86 6.57
N ASN A 29 -7.58 5.18 6.78
CA ASN A 29 -6.40 6.01 6.69
C ASN A 29 -5.52 5.89 7.94
N ILE A 30 -4.23 6.18 7.77
CA ILE A 30 -3.28 6.27 8.88
C ILE A 30 -3.82 7.26 9.95
N PRO A 31 -3.84 6.88 11.24
CA PRO A 31 -4.36 7.74 12.30
C PRO A 31 -3.57 9.04 12.40
N LYS A 32 -4.25 10.12 12.80
CA LYS A 32 -3.61 11.41 13.02
C LYS A 32 -2.51 11.29 14.09
N GLY A 33 -1.33 11.82 13.78
CA GLY A 33 -0.18 11.80 14.69
C GLY A 33 0.70 10.56 14.58
N ILE A 34 0.32 9.57 13.76
CA ILE A 34 1.16 8.41 13.46
C ILE A 34 1.83 8.59 12.11
N GLN A 35 3.14 8.35 12.05
CA GLN A 35 3.89 8.27 10.80
C GLN A 35 4.61 6.91 10.74
N VAL A 36 4.13 6.01 9.88
CA VAL A 36 4.54 4.60 9.83
C VAL A 36 6.04 4.43 9.65
N ASP A 37 6.69 5.30 8.87
CA ASP A 37 8.12 5.29 8.65
C ASP A 37 8.92 5.73 9.89
N TRP A 38 8.45 6.72 10.65
CA TRP A 38 9.09 7.10 11.92
C TRP A 38 8.93 6.02 12.98
N GLU A 39 7.76 5.41 13.08
CA GLU A 39 7.53 4.27 13.98
C GLU A 39 8.51 3.13 13.63
N ALA A 40 8.72 2.86 12.34
CA ALA A 40 9.66 1.82 11.89
C ALA A 40 11.14 2.15 12.18
N ILE A 41 11.53 3.44 12.11
CA ILE A 41 12.92 3.88 12.29
C ILE A 41 13.28 4.05 13.77
N LEU A 42 12.35 4.59 14.56
CA LEU A 42 12.58 4.97 15.94
C LEU A 42 12.33 3.82 16.92
N THR A 43 11.52 2.83 16.54
CA THR A 43 11.27 1.69 17.39
C THR A 43 12.48 0.76 17.41
N PRO A 44 13.06 0.45 18.59
CA PRO A 44 14.29 -0.32 18.69
C PRO A 44 14.12 -1.81 18.36
N ASN A 45 12.88 -2.31 18.39
CA ASN A 45 12.53 -3.71 18.27
C ASN A 45 11.32 -3.90 17.34
N LEU A 46 11.37 -4.96 16.52
CA LEU A 46 10.31 -5.27 15.56
C LEU A 46 8.95 -5.49 16.24
N SER A 47 8.94 -6.15 17.40
CA SER A 47 7.70 -6.45 18.13
C SER A 47 6.94 -5.18 18.53
N SER A 48 7.62 -4.17 19.06
CA SER A 48 6.95 -2.94 19.47
C SER A 48 6.47 -2.10 18.29
N PHE A 49 7.12 -2.21 17.13
CA PHE A 49 6.65 -1.58 15.91
C PHE A 49 5.37 -2.25 15.41
N ILE A 50 5.36 -3.59 15.43
CA ILE A 50 4.17 -4.37 15.12
C ILE A 50 3.04 -3.99 16.07
N ASP A 51 3.31 -3.89 17.38
CA ASP A 51 2.28 -3.53 18.37
C ASP A 51 1.73 -2.10 18.16
N SER A 52 2.58 -1.12 17.81
CA SER A 52 2.13 0.26 17.57
C SER A 52 1.23 0.36 16.34
N ILE A 53 1.58 -0.35 15.27
CA ILE A 53 0.83 -0.33 14.00
C ILE A 53 -0.41 -1.24 14.05
N ASN A 54 -0.34 -2.38 14.73
CA ASN A 54 -1.42 -3.38 14.81
C ASN A 54 -2.72 -2.82 15.35
N SER A 55 -2.63 -1.88 16.28
CA SER A 55 -3.79 -1.22 16.89
C SER A 55 -4.72 -0.56 15.87
N TRP A 56 -4.15 -0.14 14.74
CA TRP A 56 -4.86 0.46 13.62
C TRP A 56 -4.96 -0.51 12.44
N LEU A 57 -3.84 -1.08 11.99
CA LEU A 57 -3.77 -1.83 10.73
C LEU A 57 -4.70 -3.05 10.70
N TRP A 58 -4.80 -3.82 11.78
CA TRP A 58 -5.64 -5.02 11.81
C TRP A 58 -7.15 -4.72 11.73
N PRO A 59 -7.69 -3.79 12.53
CA PRO A 59 -9.07 -3.34 12.37
C PRO A 59 -9.39 -2.79 10.97
N SER A 60 -8.41 -2.16 10.31
CA SER A 60 -8.59 -1.57 8.99
C SER A 60 -8.52 -2.59 7.84
N ILE A 61 -8.17 -3.85 8.10
CA ILE A 61 -8.10 -4.90 7.07
C ILE A 61 -9.45 -5.56 6.87
N GLN A 62 -9.91 -5.59 5.62
CA GLN A 62 -11.11 -6.33 5.20
C GLN A 62 -10.76 -7.28 4.06
N ILE A 63 -11.38 -8.46 4.04
CA ILE A 63 -11.24 -9.37 2.92
C ILE A 63 -12.11 -8.86 1.77
N ASN A 64 -11.48 -8.50 0.65
CA ASN A 64 -12.19 -8.07 -0.55
C ASN A 64 -11.59 -8.80 -1.77
N THR A 65 -12.47 -9.40 -2.58
CA THR A 65 -12.12 -10.12 -3.81
C THR A 65 -12.78 -9.53 -5.05
N SER A 66 -13.42 -8.36 -4.95
CA SER A 66 -14.12 -7.70 -6.07
C SER A 66 -13.23 -7.47 -7.28
N TRP A 67 -11.91 -7.31 -7.07
CA TRP A 67 -10.93 -7.15 -8.15
C TRP A 67 -10.66 -8.39 -8.99
N ARG A 68 -11.13 -9.58 -8.57
CA ARG A 68 -10.96 -10.80 -9.37
C ARG A 68 -11.73 -10.75 -10.69
N ASP A 69 -12.76 -9.93 -10.75
CA ASP A 69 -13.59 -9.76 -11.95
C ASP A 69 -12.98 -8.72 -12.91
N TYR A 70 -11.91 -8.02 -12.52
CA TYR A 70 -11.23 -7.11 -13.44
C TYR A 70 -10.44 -7.89 -14.51
N PRO A 71 -10.45 -7.38 -15.76
CA PRO A 71 -9.64 -7.97 -16.81
C PRO A 71 -8.16 -7.86 -16.47
N ASP A 72 -7.38 -8.86 -16.88
CA ASP A 72 -5.93 -8.80 -16.81
C ASP A 72 -5.39 -7.56 -17.55
N VAL A 73 -4.24 -7.04 -17.10
CA VAL A 73 -3.63 -5.83 -17.65
C VAL A 73 -3.37 -5.97 -19.14
N LEU A 74 -2.98 -7.17 -19.61
CA LEU A 74 -2.79 -7.47 -21.02
C LEU A 74 -4.11 -7.49 -21.81
N GLY A 75 -5.21 -7.87 -21.16
CA GLY A 75 -6.55 -7.82 -21.74
C GLY A 75 -7.14 -6.40 -21.79
N ALA A 76 -6.80 -5.56 -20.81
CA ALA A 76 -7.30 -4.20 -20.70
C ALA A 76 -6.51 -3.19 -21.55
N PHE A 77 -5.19 -3.35 -21.67
CA PHE A 77 -4.30 -2.42 -22.36
C PHE A 77 -3.54 -3.11 -23.49
N THR A 78 -3.84 -2.72 -24.73
CA THR A 78 -3.25 -3.34 -25.92
C THR A 78 -1.80 -2.90 -26.18
N THR A 79 -1.38 -1.76 -25.63
CA THR A 79 -0.03 -1.22 -25.85
C THR A 79 0.56 -0.62 -24.58
N THR A 80 1.89 -0.62 -24.46
CA THR A 80 2.59 0.11 -23.38
C THR A 80 2.23 1.60 -23.37
N GLY A 81 2.00 2.19 -24.55
CA GLY A 81 1.53 3.58 -24.67
C GLY A 81 0.17 3.82 -24.00
N SER A 82 -0.76 2.87 -24.10
CA SER A 82 -2.07 2.97 -23.42
C SER A 82 -1.96 2.86 -21.90
N VAL A 83 -1.03 2.05 -21.39
CA VAL A 83 -0.74 1.99 -19.94
C VAL A 83 -0.16 3.32 -19.45
N ILE A 84 0.84 3.87 -20.15
CA ILE A 84 1.45 5.15 -19.78
C ILE A 84 0.40 6.27 -19.84
N ALA A 85 -0.42 6.33 -20.88
CA ALA A 85 -1.47 7.33 -21.01
C ALA A 85 -2.49 7.23 -19.86
N GLY A 86 -2.92 6.02 -19.49
CA GLY A 86 -3.82 5.80 -18.36
C GLY A 86 -3.22 6.23 -17.01
N LEU A 87 -1.94 5.96 -16.78
CA LEU A 87 -1.24 6.32 -15.53
C LEU A 87 -0.76 7.78 -15.47
N SER A 88 -0.65 8.45 -16.62
CA SER A 88 -0.18 9.85 -16.72
C SER A 88 -1.31 10.86 -16.70
N ASN A 89 -2.55 10.42 -16.91
CA ASN A 89 -3.74 11.26 -16.73
C ASN A 89 -4.04 11.40 -15.23
N TYR A 90 -3.45 12.43 -14.62
CA TYR A 90 -3.91 12.96 -13.34
C TYR A 90 -4.99 14.01 -13.64
N GLU A 91 -6.27 13.67 -13.39
CA GLU A 91 -7.27 14.68 -13.03
C GLU A 91 -7.31 14.87 -11.51
#